data_AF-A0A1F6XXF0-F1
#
_entry.id   AF-A0A1F6XXF0-F1
#
_cell.length_a   1.000
_cell.length_b   1.000
_cell.length_c   1.000
_cell.angle_alpha   90.00
_cell.angle_beta   90.00
_cell.angle_gamma   90.00
#
_symmetry.space_group_name_H-M   'P 1'
#
loop_
_entity.id
_entity.type
_entity.pdbx_description
1 polymer ?
#
loop_
_entity_poly.entity_id
_entity_poly.type
_entity_poly.pdbx_seq_one_letter_code
_entity_poly.pdbx_strand_id
1 'polypeptide(L)'
;MKIERPKNTKKEGTIEFLVYKEGKTFVGVCLTFDIVEEGTDALSVLKSIKEAAQVHLNAVVKNSMSDDLLNRYAPAEYWKKYFETTKKIQTASLKKSTDFAIVSPYHSSVVSKFA
;
A
#
# COMPACT_ATOMS: atom_id res chain seq x y z
N MET A 1 10.60 -2.68 -14.16
CA MET A 1 10.81 -2.07 -12.84
C MET A 1 11.11 -3.20 -11.88
N LYS A 2 12.28 -3.23 -11.22
CA LYS A 2 12.51 -4.18 -10.12
C LYS A 2 11.86 -3.60 -8.88
N ILE A 3 10.91 -4.33 -8.32
CA ILE A 3 10.16 -3.92 -7.14
C ILE A 3 10.86 -4.59 -5.97
N GLU A 4 11.67 -3.82 -5.24
CA GLU A 4 12.35 -4.32 -4.05
C GLU A 4 11.45 -4.08 -2.85
N ARG A 5 10.88 -5.16 -2.33
CA ARG A 5 10.04 -5.17 -1.13
C ARG A 5 10.60 -6.21 -0.15
N PRO A 6 10.51 -5.96 1.17
CA PRO A 6 10.76 -7.00 2.15
C PRO A 6 9.88 -8.22 1.85
N LYS A 7 10.46 -9.41 1.95
CA LYS A 7 9.73 -10.66 1.73
C LYS A 7 8.75 -10.86 2.88
N ASN A 8 7.47 -11.02 2.56
CA ASN A 8 6.43 -11.34 3.53
C ASN A 8 6.59 -12.78 4.02
N THR A 9 6.36 -12.97 5.31
CA THR A 9 6.34 -14.28 5.97
C THR A 9 4.99 -14.47 6.67
N LYS A 10 4.72 -15.67 7.19
CA LYS A 10 3.53 -15.92 8.01
C LYS A 10 3.53 -15.16 9.35
N LYS A 11 4.67 -14.56 9.75
CA LYS A 11 4.82 -13.83 11.03
C LYS A 11 4.68 -12.32 10.85
N GLU A 12 5.24 -11.80 9.76
CA GLU A 12 5.29 -10.35 9.50
C GLU A 12 5.29 -10.08 8.00
N GLY A 13 4.76 -8.91 7.62
CA GLY A 13 4.70 -8.49 6.24
C GLY A 13 3.92 -7.20 6.06
N THR A 14 3.92 -6.69 4.83
CA THR A 14 3.13 -5.54 4.41
C THR A 14 2.19 -5.95 3.28
N ILE A 15 0.95 -5.46 3.33
CA ILE A 15 -0.03 -5.61 2.27
C ILE A 15 -0.36 -4.23 1.71
N GLU A 16 -0.10 -4.04 0.42
CA GLU A 16 -0.30 -2.78 -0.28
C GLU A 16 -1.55 -2.84 -1.17
N PHE A 17 -2.37 -1.80 -1.06
CA PHE A 17 -3.60 -1.66 -1.84
C PHE A 17 -3.54 -0.42 -2.72
N LEU A 18 -4.11 -0.53 -3.91
CA LEU A 18 -4.34 0.57 -4.84
C LEU A 18 -5.82 0.54 -5.24
N VAL A 19 -6.52 1.66 -5.13
CA VAL A 19 -7.85 1.84 -5.74
C VAL A 19 -7.80 3.06 -6.63
N TYR A 20 -8.21 2.91 -7.88
CA TYR A 20 -8.23 3.99 -8.86
C TYR A 20 -9.46 3.89 -9.76
N LYS A 21 -9.82 5.01 -10.38
CA LYS A 21 -10.93 5.06 -11.33
C LYS A 21 -10.43 4.81 -12.74
N GLU A 22 -11.11 3.92 -13.47
CA GLU A 22 -10.85 3.60 -14.87
C GLU A 22 -12.15 3.74 -15.65
N GLY A 23 -12.29 4.83 -16.41
CA GLY A 23 -13.55 5.18 -17.07
C GLY A 23 -14.70 5.38 -16.08
N LYS A 24 -15.70 4.50 -16.13
CA LYS A 24 -16.89 4.52 -15.27
C LYS A 24 -16.80 3.55 -14.07
N THR A 25 -15.72 2.79 -13.98
CA THR A 25 -15.53 1.72 -12.98
C THR A 25 -14.38 2.11 -12.04
N PHE A 26 -14.43 1.62 -10.81
CA PHE A 26 -13.32 1.64 -9.87
C PHE A 26 -12.65 0.27 -9.86
N VAL A 27 -11.32 0.28 -9.95
CA VAL A 27 -10.48 -0.91 -9.92
C VAL A 27 -9.67 -0.88 -8.61
N GLY A 28 -9.80 -1.94 -7.83
CA GLY A 28 -9.05 -2.19 -6.60
C GLY A 28 -8.05 -3.31 -6.81
N VAL A 29 -6.82 -3.12 -6.38
CA VAL A 29 -5.73 -4.06 -6.55
C VAL A 29 -5.02 -4.27 -5.22
N CYS A 30 -4.94 -5.52 -4.77
CA CYS A 30 -4.01 -5.95 -3.74
C CYS A 30 -2.68 -6.24 -4.43
N LEU A 31 -1.75 -5.29 -4.35
CA LEU A 31 -0.48 -5.35 -5.06
C LEU A 31 0.41 -6.51 -4.60
N THR A 32 0.23 -6.93 -3.35
CA THR A 32 1.04 -7.95 -2.68
C THR A 32 0.64 -9.38 -3.05
N PHE A 33 -0.65 -9.60 -3.31
CA PHE A 33 -1.23 -10.93 -3.56
C PHE A 33 -1.77 -11.12 -4.98
N ASP A 34 -1.65 -10.09 -5.84
CA ASP A 34 -2.14 -10.12 -7.22
C ASP A 34 -3.64 -10.43 -7.29
N ILE A 35 -4.42 -9.74 -6.44
CA ILE A 35 -5.88 -9.81 -6.40
C ILE A 35 -6.43 -8.51 -6.97
N VAL A 36 -7.43 -8.61 -7.86
CA VAL A 36 -8.09 -7.48 -8.48
C VAL A 36 -9.59 -7.59 -8.24
N GLU A 37 -10.22 -6.47 -7.88
CA GLU A 37 -11.66 -6.32 -7.70
C GLU A 37 -12.14 -5.07 -8.43
N GLU A 38 -13.36 -5.11 -8.96
CA GLU A 38 -13.94 -3.99 -9.71
C GLU A 38 -15.34 -3.64 -9.19
N GLY A 39 -15.75 -2.38 -9.34
CA GLY A 39 -17.07 -1.95 -8.90
C GLY A 39 -17.40 -0.51 -9.28
N THR A 40 -18.61 -0.08 -8.94
CA THR A 40 -19.11 1.26 -9.28
C THR A 40 -18.85 2.30 -8.19
N ASP A 41 -18.44 1.87 -6.99
CA ASP A 41 -18.15 2.71 -5.84
C ASP A 41 -16.76 2.42 -5.26
N ALA A 42 -15.97 3.47 -5.05
CA ALA A 42 -14.58 3.35 -4.61
C ALA A 42 -14.45 2.74 -3.20
N LEU A 43 -15.34 3.10 -2.27
CA LEU A 43 -15.30 2.62 -0.90
C LEU A 43 -15.69 1.14 -0.81
N SER A 44 -16.69 0.74 -1.59
CA SER A 44 -17.13 -0.65 -1.71
C SER A 44 -16.03 -1.52 -2.31
N VAL A 45 -15.36 -1.06 -3.37
CA VAL A 45 -14.20 -1.74 -3.95
C VAL A 45 -13.05 -1.85 -2.95
N LEU A 46 -12.73 -0.78 -2.22
CA LEU A 46 -11.67 -0.80 -1.19
C LEU A 46 -11.99 -1.79 -0.06
N LYS A 47 -13.25 -1.87 0.38
CA LYS A 47 -13.68 -2.83 1.40
C LYS A 47 -13.55 -4.26 0.87
N SER A 48 -14.10 -4.52 -0.32
CA SER A 48 -14.08 -5.83 -0.97
C SER A 48 -12.65 -6.35 -1.17
N ILE A 49 -11.73 -5.54 -1.71
CA ILE A 49 -10.35 -5.99 -1.94
C ILE A 49 -9.59 -6.27 -0.64
N LYS A 50 -9.89 -5.54 0.44
CA LYS A 50 -9.32 -5.82 1.78
C LYS A 50 -9.85 -7.12 2.35
N GLU A 51 -11.14 -7.39 2.20
CA GLU A 51 -11.74 -8.66 2.62
C GLU A 51 -11.14 -9.83 1.84
N ALA A 52 -11.03 -9.73 0.52
CA ALA A 52 -10.40 -10.73 -0.33
C ALA A 52 -8.93 -11.01 0.09
N ALA A 53 -8.15 -9.96 0.32
CA ALA A 53 -6.77 -10.08 0.79
C ALA A 53 -6.68 -10.74 2.19
N GLN A 54 -7.60 -10.40 3.09
CA GLN A 54 -7.65 -11.02 4.43
C GLN A 54 -8.03 -12.50 4.37
N VAL A 55 -8.99 -12.86 3.52
CA VAL A 55 -9.38 -14.26 3.28
C VAL A 55 -8.19 -15.05 2.72
N HIS A 56 -7.48 -14.50 1.74
CA HIS A 56 -6.27 -15.11 1.18
C HIS A 56 -5.18 -15.31 2.23
N LEU A 57 -4.83 -14.26 2.98
CA LEU A 57 -3.84 -14.35 4.06
C LEU A 57 -4.22 -15.42 5.08
N ASN A 58 -5.48 -15.43 5.52
CA ASN A 58 -5.97 -16.42 6.49
C ASN A 58 -5.87 -17.84 5.95
N ALA A 59 -6.21 -18.06 4.68
CA ALA A 59 -6.11 -19.38 4.05
C ALA A 59 -4.65 -19.85 3.99
N VAL A 60 -3.72 -18.99 3.57
CA VAL A 60 -2.29 -19.33 3.48
C VAL A 60 -1.69 -19.65 4.83
N VAL A 61 -1.99 -18.84 5.86
CA VAL A 61 -1.46 -19.02 7.22
C VAL A 61 -2.07 -20.25 7.88
N LYS A 62 -3.41 -20.37 7.90
CA LYS A 62 -4.11 -21.48 8.59
C LYS A 62 -3.77 -22.84 8.00
N ASN A 63 -3.64 -22.93 6.69
CA ASN A 63 -3.34 -24.19 6.01
C ASN A 63 -1.82 -24.42 5.83
N SER A 64 -0.96 -23.60 6.44
CA SER A 64 0.50 -23.71 6.33
C SER A 64 1.00 -23.80 4.88
N MET A 65 0.39 -23.06 3.96
CA MET A 65 0.74 -23.09 2.54
C MET A 65 2.10 -22.41 2.28
N SER A 66 2.61 -22.47 1.04
CA SER A 66 3.90 -21.84 0.69
C SER A 66 3.90 -20.32 0.97
N ASP A 67 5.03 -19.82 1.48
CA ASP A 67 5.26 -18.38 1.67
C ASP A 67 5.29 -17.61 0.34
N ASP A 68 5.50 -18.29 -0.78
CA ASP A 68 5.45 -17.67 -2.10
C ASP A 68 4.05 -17.09 -2.39
N LEU A 69 3.00 -17.67 -1.80
CA LEU A 69 1.63 -17.15 -1.90
C LEU A 69 1.43 -15.81 -1.18
N LEU A 70 2.33 -15.44 -0.25
CA LEU A 70 2.34 -14.14 0.42
C LEU A 70 3.12 -13.07 -0.36
N ASN A 71 3.77 -13.47 -1.45
CA ASN A 71 4.71 -12.66 -2.23
C ASN A 71 4.39 -12.73 -3.75
N ARG A 72 3.11 -12.98 -4.08
CA ARG A 72 2.61 -12.97 -5.46
C ARG A 72 2.34 -11.54 -5.90
N TYR A 73 3.40 -10.81 -6.19
CA TYR A 73 3.28 -9.40 -6.54
C TYR A 73 2.54 -9.20 -7.87
N ALA A 74 1.65 -8.22 -7.88
CA ALA A 74 0.89 -7.82 -9.06
C ALA A 74 1.81 -7.31 -10.19
N PRO A 75 1.33 -7.29 -11.45
CA PRO A 75 2.06 -6.74 -12.59
C PRO A 75 2.61 -5.33 -12.36
N ALA A 76 3.76 -5.03 -12.98
CA ALA A 76 4.51 -3.79 -12.75
C ALA A 76 3.73 -2.51 -13.08
N GLU A 77 2.71 -2.60 -13.93
CA GLU A 77 1.83 -1.48 -14.29
C GLU A 77 1.05 -0.93 -13.09
N TYR A 78 0.53 -1.80 -12.22
CA TYR A 78 -0.20 -1.38 -11.03
C TYR A 78 0.72 -0.72 -10.02
N TRP A 79 1.93 -1.26 -9.85
CA TRP A 79 2.94 -0.66 -9.00
C TRP A 79 3.38 0.70 -9.50
N LYS A 80 3.51 0.89 -10.81
CA LYS A 80 3.80 2.19 -11.40
C LYS A 80 2.71 3.20 -11.02
N LYS A 81 1.43 2.85 -11.18
CA LYS A 81 0.29 3.70 -10.75
C LYS A 81 0.34 4.01 -9.25
N TYR A 82 0.67 3.02 -8.41
CA TYR A 82 0.80 3.20 -6.96
C TYR A 82 1.91 4.19 -6.59
N PHE A 83 3.10 4.03 -7.15
CA PHE A 83 4.24 4.93 -6.87
C PHE A 83 4.02 6.34 -7.41
N GLU A 84 3.40 6.49 -8.59
CA GLU A 84 3.03 7.79 -9.11
C GLU A 84 1.99 8.50 -8.22
N THR A 85 1.00 7.75 -7.72
CA THR A 85 -0.04 8.30 -6.85
C THR A 85 0.53 8.72 -5.49
N THR A 86 1.35 7.89 -4.87
CA THR A 86 1.99 8.20 -3.58
C THR A 86 2.93 9.41 -3.68
N LYS A 87 3.72 9.54 -4.75
CA LYS A 87 4.55 10.73 -5.01
C LYS A 87 3.70 12.02 -5.11
N LYS A 88 2.56 11.96 -5.80
CA LYS A 88 1.64 13.10 -5.92
C LYS A 88 1.06 13.51 -4.56
N ILE A 89 0.67 12.54 -3.73
CA ILE A 89 0.16 12.80 -2.38
C ILE A 89 1.23 13.44 -1.50
N GLN A 90 2.47 12.91 -1.52
CA GLN A 90 3.58 13.50 -0.76
C GLN A 90 3.86 14.95 -1.20
N THR A 91 3.91 15.20 -2.51
CA THR A 91 4.15 16.54 -3.04
C THR A 91 3.02 17.52 -2.68
N ALA A 92 1.76 17.06 -2.74
CA ALA A 92 0.61 17.87 -2.36
C ALA A 92 0.58 18.17 -0.85
N SER A 93 0.98 17.22 -0.02
CA SER A 93 1.15 17.40 1.42
C SER A 93 2.23 18.46 1.71
N LEU A 94 3.38 18.37 1.02
CA LEU A 94 4.46 19.35 1.17
C LEU A 94 4.04 20.76 0.74
N LYS A 95 3.30 20.91 -0.37
CA LYS A 95 2.75 22.21 -0.79
C LYS A 95 1.78 22.82 0.23
N LYS A 96 0.88 22.01 0.81
CA LYS A 96 0.01 22.47 1.90
C LYS A 96 0.77 22.87 3.16
N SER A 97 1.89 22.22 3.45
CA SER A 97 2.74 22.60 4.59
C SER A 97 3.57 23.87 4.35
N THR A 98 3.87 24.23 3.10
CA THR A 98 4.60 25.46 2.76
C THR A 98 3.71 26.70 2.65
N ASP A 99 2.39 26.54 2.57
CA ASP A 99 1.42 27.65 2.60
C ASP A 99 1.28 28.27 4.01
N PHE A 100 1.84 27.63 5.03
CA PHE A 100 2.17 28.26 6.30
C PHE A 100 3.69 28.41 6.39
N ALA A 101 4.18 29.62 6.64
CA ALA A 101 5.57 29.81 7.01
C ALA A 101 5.81 29.04 8.32
N ILE A 102 6.41 27.85 8.24
CA ILE A 102 6.93 27.16 9.41
C ILE A 102 8.16 27.95 9.87
N VAL A 103 7.92 28.98 10.67
CA VAL A 103 8.93 29.53 11.54
C VAL A 103 9.01 28.57 12.73
N SER A 104 10.01 27.70 12.76
CA SER A 104 10.45 27.10 14.02
C SER A 104 11.81 27.70 14.36
N PRO A 105 11.87 28.75 15.22
CA PRO A 105 13.14 29.37 15.56
C PRO A 105 13.96 28.52 16.55
N TYR A 106 13.36 27.61 17.32
CA TYR A 106 14.07 26.75 18.27
C TYR A 106 13.27 25.48 18.62
N HIS A 107 13.86 24.30 18.41
CA HIS A 107 13.82 23.24 19.42
C HIS A 107 15.07 22.36 19.38
N SER A 108 15.82 22.44 20.48
CA SER A 108 17.00 21.68 20.87
C SER A 108 16.67 20.26 21.35
N SER A 109 17.67 19.36 21.23
CA SER A 109 17.90 18.10 22.01
C SER A 109 16.77 17.05 21.99
N VAL A 110 17.02 15.75 21.76
CA VAL A 110 17.91 14.84 22.52
C VAL A 110 18.35 13.69 21.60
N VAL A 111 19.65 13.35 21.67
CA VAL A 111 20.21 12.09 21.16
C VAL A 111 19.85 10.98 22.17
N SER A 112 19.05 10.00 21.76
CA SER A 112 18.92 8.75 22.53
C SER A 112 19.82 7.69 21.91
N LYS A 113 20.98 7.47 22.53
CA LYS A 113 21.74 6.23 22.42
C LYS A 113 21.02 5.17 23.25
N PHE A 114 20.72 4.02 22.66
CA PHE A 114 20.39 2.82 23.42
C PHE A 114 21.69 2.05 23.66
N ALA A 115 22.02 1.87 24.95
CA ALA A 115 22.93 0.84 25.44
C ALA A 115 22.10 -0.40 25.78
#